data_AF-A0A2V7VIR0-F1
#
_entry.id   AF-A0A2V7VIR0-F1
#
_cell.length_a   1.000
_cell.length_b   1.000
_cell.length_c   1.000
_cell.angle_alpha   90.00
_cell.angle_beta   90.00
_cell.angle_gamma   90.00
#
_symmetry.space_group_name_H-M   'P 1'
#
loop_
_entity.id
_entity.type
_entity.pdbx_description
1 polymer ?
#
loop_
_entity_poly.entity_id
_entity_poly.type
_entity_poly.pdbx_seq_one_letter_code
_entity_poly.pdbx_strand_id
1 'polypeptide(L)' 'MEQWIANHARAVVDSVLYSVIGAAVLLGAFWIIEKILPFSLRKEIAEDQNVGLGIILGAFILGMSLIISAAIRG' A
#
# COMPACT_ATOMS: atom_id res chain seq x y z
N MET A 1 -27.80 16.85 -16.71
CA MET A 1 -26.33 16.89 -16.55
C MET A 1 -25.95 17.10 -15.10
N GLU A 2 -26.55 18.07 -14.39
CA GLU A 2 -26.27 18.33 -12.97
C GLU A 2 -26.52 17.13 -12.04
N GLN A 3 -27.64 16.41 -12.23
CA GLN A 3 -27.94 15.21 -11.43
C GLN A 3 -26.91 14.07 -11.60
N TRP A 4 -26.33 13.95 -12.80
CA TRP A 4 -25.31 12.94 -13.08
C TRP A 4 -24.02 13.26 -12.32
N ILE A 5 -23.60 14.54 -12.30
CA ILE A 5 -22.42 14.98 -11.56
C ILE A 5 -22.62 14.77 -10.06
N ALA A 6 -23.78 15.16 -9.51
CA ALA A 6 -24.08 14.99 -8.09
C ALA A 6 -24.01 13.53 -7.61
N ASN A 7 -24.45 12.59 -8.44
CA ASN A 7 -24.46 11.16 -8.11
C ASN A 7 -23.08 10.50 -8.23
N HIS A 8 -22.22 10.95 -9.15
CA HIS A 8 -20.88 10.36 -9.35
C HIS A 8 -19.77 11.05 -8.55
N ALA A 9 -19.95 12.32 -8.19
CA ALA A 9 -18.96 13.08 -7.43
C ALA A 9 -18.62 12.41 -6.09
N ARG A 10 -19.61 11.85 -5.38
CA ARG A 10 -19.38 11.12 -4.12
C ARG A 10 -18.49 9.90 -4.32
N ALA A 11 -18.79 9.07 -5.32
CA ALA A 11 -18.01 7.88 -5.62
C ALA A 11 -16.55 8.21 -5.97
N VAL A 12 -16.32 9.31 -6.71
CA VAL A 12 -14.97 9.78 -7.04
C VAL A 12 -14.23 10.24 -5.78
N VAL A 13 -14.88 11.07 -4.94
CA VAL A 13 -14.29 11.55 -3.69
C VAL A 13 -13.94 10.39 -2.76
N ASP A 14 -14.86 9.45 -2.56
CA ASP A 14 -14.64 8.27 -1.71
C ASP A 14 -13.48 7.41 -2.25
N SER A 15 -13.42 7.17 -3.57
CA SER A 15 -12.34 6.41 -4.19
C SER A 15 -10.97 7.07 -3.99
N VAL A 16 -10.89 8.39 -4.14
CA VAL A 16 -9.66 9.14 -3.89
C VAL A 16 -9.29 9.09 -2.41
N LEU A 17 -10.25 9.28 -1.51
CA LEU A 17 -10.01 9.26 -0.07
C LEU A 17 -9.45 7.91 0.39
N TYR A 18 -10.13 6.81 0.03
CA TYR A 18 -9.73 5.47 0.44
C TYR A 18 -8.44 5.00 -0.23
N SER A 19 -8.17 5.39 -1.48
CA SER A 19 -6.89 5.08 -2.13
C SER A 19 -5.72 5.80 -1.47
N VAL A 20 -5.88 7.06 -1.07
CA VAL A 20 -4.86 7.81 -0.33
C VAL A 20 -4.63 7.21 1.06
N ILE A 21 -5.70 6.85 1.78
CA ILE A 21 -5.59 6.19 3.09
C ILE A 21 -4.85 4.86 2.95
N GLY A 22 -5.25 4.02 1.98
CA GLY A 22 -4.60 2.73 1.75
C GLY A 22 -3.12 2.87 1.39
N ALA A 23 -2.78 3.83 0.53
CA ALA A 23 -1.40 4.13 0.17
C ALA A 23 -0.59 4.59 1.39
N ALA A 24 -1.14 5.47 2.22
CA ALA A 24 -0.48 5.95 3.43
C ALA A 24 -0.20 4.81 4.43
N VAL A 25 -1.16 3.90 4.62
CA VAL A 25 -0.97 2.72 5.48
C VAL A 25 0.11 1.79 4.93
N LEU A 26 0.13 1.55 3.61
CA LEU A 26 1.11 0.68 2.98
C LEU A 26 2.53 1.26 3.05
N LEU A 27 2.69 2.56 2.80
CA LEU A 27 3.96 3.27 2.97
C LEU A 27 4.41 3.29 4.42
N GLY A 28 3.49 3.51 5.36
CA GLY A 28 3.76 3.43 6.79
C GLY A 28 4.25 2.04 7.22
N ALA A 29 3.60 0.98 6.72
CA ALA A 29 4.00 -0.40 7.01
C ALA A 29 5.39 -0.73 6.45
N PHE A 30 5.70 -0.28 5.23
CA PHE A 30 7.04 -0.41 4.64
C PHE A 30 8.09 0.30 5.51
N TRP A 31 7.82 1.54 5.91
CA TRP A 31 8.71 2.33 6.77
C TRP A 31 8.95 1.67 8.13
N ILE A 32 7.91 1.10 8.74
CA ILE A 32 8.01 0.35 10.00
C ILE A 32 8.92 -0.87 9.84
N ILE A 33 8.74 -1.68 8.78
CA ILE A 33 9.57 -2.85 8.54
C ILE A 33 11.04 -2.46 8.33
N GLU A 34 11.31 -1.41 7.55
CA GLU A 34 12.68 -0.92 7.34
C GLU A 34 13.36 -0.52 8.66
N LYS A 35 12.60 -0.04 9.64
CA LYS A 35 13.11 0.30 10.98
C LYS A 35 13.29 -0.89 11.91
N ILE A 36 12.46 -1.94 11.76
CA ILE A 36 12.52 -3.14 12.60
C ILE A 36 13.64 -4.07 12.15
N LEU A 37 13.87 -4.18 10.84
CA LEU A 37 14.89 -5.07 10.30
C LEU A 37 16.30 -4.56 10.67
N PRO A 38 17.21 -5.44 11.14
CA PRO A 38 18.56 -5.05 11.54
C PRO A 38 19.49 -4.80 10.33
N PHE A 39 18.96 -4.83 9.10
CA PHE A 39 19.70 -4.68 7.86
C PHE A 39 18.98 -3.72 6.91
N SER A 40 19.72 -3.14 5.96
CA SER A 40 19.16 -2.23 4.98
C SER A 40 18.50 -2.99 3.84
N LEU A 41 17.18 -2.85 3.69
CA LEU A 41 16.43 -3.39 2.56
C LEU A 41 16.98 -2.89 1.21
N ARG A 42 17.35 -1.59 1.14
CA ARG A 42 17.91 -1.00 -0.08
C ARG A 42 19.22 -1.66 -0.47
N LYS A 43 20.13 -1.87 0.49
CA LYS A 43 21.42 -2.51 0.23
C LYS A 43 21.21 -3.95 -0.26
N GLU A 44 20.42 -4.72 0.48
CA GLU A 44 20.16 -6.13 0.17
C GLU A 44 19.52 -6.32 -1.22
N ILE A 45 18.56 -5.47 -1.60
CA ILE A 45 17.87 -5.60 -2.89
C ILE A 45 18.71 -5.02 -4.04
N ALA A 46 19.30 -3.84 -3.87
CA ALA A 46 19.94 -3.12 -4.97
C ALA A 46 21.41 -3.50 -5.18
N GLU A 47 22.18 -3.70 -4.11
CA GLU A 47 23.62 -3.98 -4.17
C GLU A 47 23.87 -5.49 -4.12
N ASP A 48 23.30 -6.17 -3.12
CA ASP A 48 23.53 -7.61 -2.90
C ASP A 48 22.62 -8.49 -3.78
N GLN A 49 21.72 -7.87 -4.56
CA GLN A 49 20.78 -8.54 -5.48
C GLN A 49 20.01 -9.69 -4.85
N ASN A 50 19.61 -9.54 -3.59
CA ASN A 50 18.87 -10.54 -2.83
C ASN A 50 17.41 -10.65 -3.34
N VAL A 51 17.22 -11.45 -4.39
CA VAL A 51 15.91 -11.69 -5.01
C VAL A 51 14.92 -12.29 -3.99
N GLY A 52 15.39 -13.13 -3.07
CA GLY A 52 14.55 -13.73 -2.03
C GLY A 52 13.90 -12.68 -1.13
N LEU A 53 14.67 -11.70 -0.68
CA LEU A 53 14.16 -10.58 0.08
C LEU A 53 13.17 -9.73 -0.75
N GLY A 54 13.45 -9.53 -2.03
CA GLY A 54 12.54 -8.86 -2.96
C GLY A 54 11.18 -9.57 -3.08
N ILE A 55 11.19 -10.90 -3.19
CA ILE A 55 9.96 -11.71 -3.24
C ILE A 55 9.19 -11.61 -1.92
N ILE A 56 9.86 -11.74 -0.78
CA ILE A 56 9.23 -11.63 0.54
C ILE A 56 8.59 -10.24 0.72
N LEU A 57 9.31 -9.18 0.35
CA LEU A 57 8.80 -7.82 0.42
C LEU A 57 7.60 -7.61 -0.51
N GLY A 58 7.65 -8.15 -1.73
CA GLY A 58 6.52 -8.13 -2.65
C GLY A 58 5.29 -8.87 -2.09
N ALA A 59 5.48 -10.07 -1.54
CA ALA A 59 4.42 -10.84 -0.90
C ALA A 59 3.83 -10.10 0.31
N PHE A 60 4.67 -9.43 1.10
CA PHE A 60 4.23 -8.58 2.20
C PHE A 60 3.34 -7.43 1.72
N ILE A 61 3.75 -6.69 0.68
CA ILE A 61 2.97 -5.60 0.08
C ILE A 61 1.61 -6.11 -0.42
N LEU A 62 1.57 -7.28 -1.06
CA LEU A 62 0.32 -7.91 -1.51
C LEU A 62 -0.59 -8.29 -0.34
N GLY A 63 -0.03 -8.92 0.71
CA GLY A 63 -0.79 -9.27 1.92
C GLY A 63 -1.39 -8.05 2.60
N MET A 64 -0.61 -6.98 2.76
CA MET A 64 -1.08 -5.70 3.30
C MET A 64 -2.19 -5.09 2.45
N SER A 65 -2.05 -5.10 1.12
CA SER A 65 -3.06 -4.60 0.20
C SER A 65 -4.40 -5.33 0.37
N LEU A 66 -4.36 -6.66 0.55
CA LEU A 66 -5.56 -7.46 0.81
C LEU A 66 -6.22 -7.12 2.14
N ILE A 67 -5.43 -6.96 3.21
CA ILE A 67 -5.94 -6.58 4.54
C ILE A 67 -6.59 -5.18 4.49
N ILE A 68 -5.92 -4.21 3.88
CA ILE A 68 -6.45 -2.84 3.70
C ILE A 68 -7.75 -2.88 2.91
N SER A 69 -7.78 -3.69 1.84
CA SER A 69 -8.95 -3.80 0.98
C SER A 69 -10.13 -4.50 1.67
N ALA A 70 -9.86 -5.44 2.57
CA ALA A 70 -10.88 -6.03 3.45
C ALA A 70 -11.36 -5.02 4.49
N ALA A 71 -10.47 -4.21 5.06
CA ALA A 71 -10.81 -3.20 6.06
C ALA A 71 -11.67 -2.07 5.50
N ILE A 72 -11.44 -1.64 4.25
CA ILE A 72 -12.25 -0.60 3.59
C ILE A 72 -13.64 -1.13 3.18
N ARG A 73 -13.75 -2.43 2.88
CA ARG A 73 -14.99 -3.08 2.46
C ARG A 73 -15.77 -3.73 3.61
N GLY A 74 -15.16 -3.79 4.79
CA GLY A 74 -15.71 -4.39 6.01
C GLY A 74 -16.87 -3.60 6.60
#